data_AF-A0A4S8IX81-F1
#
_entry.id   AF-A0A4S8IX81-F1
#
_cell.length_a   1.000
_cell.length_b   1.000
_cell.length_c   1.000
_cell.angle_alpha   90.00
_cell.angle_beta   90.00
_cell.angle_gamma   90.00
#
_symmetry.space_group_name_H-M   'P 1'
#
loop_
_entity.id
_entity.type
_entity.pdbx_description
1 polymer ?
#
loop_
_entity_poly.entity_id
_entity_poly.type
_entity_poly.pdbx_seq_one_letter_code
_entity_poly.pdbx_strand_id
1 'polypeptide(L)'
;MVADKGKKSKVEEEASDPIDGELVLSIEKLQEIQDEIEKVNEEASDKVLEVEQKYNEIRRPIYKRRNEIIQSIPDFWLTAFLSHPVLGDLLSEEDQKIFKYLVSLDVEDSKDVKSGYSVTFNFSPNPYFEDASLTKTYSFYDEGTTNITGTTIKWKEGMNVANGVAHEKEGGKRPLAEESQ
;
A
#
# COMPACT_ATOMS: atom_id res chain seq x y z
N MET A 1 54.55 54.99 -14.89
CA MET A 1 54.57 54.84 -16.37
C MET A 1 55.65 53.80 -16.65
N VAL A 2 55.39 52.59 -17.16
CA VAL A 2 54.90 52.29 -18.51
C VAL A 2 54.26 50.88 -18.55
N ALA A 3 53.05 50.86 -19.14
CA ALA A 3 52.33 49.82 -19.88
C ALA A 3 52.47 48.33 -19.53
N ASP A 4 51.37 47.83 -18.96
CA ASP A 4 50.79 46.50 -19.07
C ASP A 4 50.78 45.97 -20.53
N LYS A 5 51.23 44.73 -20.72
CA LYS A 5 50.99 43.93 -21.94
C LYS A 5 50.57 42.54 -21.53
N GLY A 6 49.28 42.37 -21.30
CA GLY A 6 48.61 41.08 -21.30
C GLY A 6 48.96 40.26 -22.55
N LYS A 7 49.40 39.02 -22.32
CA LYS A 7 49.48 37.98 -23.36
C LYS A 7 48.61 36.81 -22.88
N LYS A 8 47.45 36.71 -23.55
CA LYS A 8 46.35 35.76 -23.35
C LYS A 8 46.82 34.34 -23.04
N SER A 9 46.39 33.82 -21.90
CA SER A 9 46.22 32.38 -21.68
C SER A 9 45.17 31.87 -22.66
N LYS A 10 45.60 31.00 -23.58
CA LYS A 10 44.72 30.25 -24.46
C LYS A 10 44.01 29.22 -23.59
N VAL A 11 42.78 29.53 -23.19
CA VAL A 11 41.84 28.53 -22.68
C VAL A 11 41.60 27.58 -23.85
N GLU A 12 42.08 26.36 -23.72
CA GLU A 12 41.61 25.26 -24.56
C GLU A 12 40.13 25.08 -24.21
N GLU A 13 39.25 25.55 -25.11
CA GLU A 13 37.88 25.06 -25.17
C GLU A 13 37.97 23.54 -25.29
N GLU A 14 37.55 22.83 -24.24
CA GLU A 14 37.15 21.43 -24.38
C GLU A 14 36.08 21.40 -25.47
N ALA A 15 36.48 20.91 -26.64
CA ALA A 15 35.58 20.71 -27.76
C ALA A 15 34.47 19.77 -27.29
N SER A 16 33.26 20.31 -27.13
CA SER A 16 32.06 19.48 -27.16
C SER A 16 32.04 18.81 -28.53
N ASP A 17 32.40 17.53 -28.59
CA ASP A 17 32.27 16.76 -29.83
C ASP A 17 30.84 16.96 -30.36
N PRO A 18 30.66 17.39 -31.62
CA PRO A 18 29.33 17.53 -32.17
C PRO A 18 28.68 16.15 -32.15
N ILE A 19 27.55 16.04 -31.44
CA ILE A 19 26.78 14.79 -31.38
C ILE A 19 26.53 14.33 -32.81
N ASP A 20 27.01 13.13 -33.13
CA ASP A 20 26.89 12.53 -34.45
C ASP A 20 25.42 12.42 -34.87
N GLY A 21 25.06 13.00 -36.01
CA GLY A 21 23.68 13.01 -36.49
C GLY A 21 23.13 11.60 -36.76
N GLU A 22 23.99 10.65 -37.09
CA GLU A 22 23.60 9.24 -37.26
C GLU A 22 23.25 8.57 -35.91
N LEU A 23 23.97 8.94 -34.85
CA LEU A 23 23.67 8.49 -33.49
C LEU A 23 22.32 9.05 -33.01
N VAL A 24 22.03 10.33 -33.28
CA VAL A 24 20.74 10.95 -32.93
C VAL A 24 19.58 10.22 -33.62
N LEU A 25 19.68 9.98 -34.93
CA LEU A 25 18.65 9.24 -35.70
C LEU A 25 18.46 7.80 -35.18
N SER A 26 19.52 7.16 -34.70
CA SER A 26 19.43 5.82 -34.13
C SER A 26 18.73 5.81 -32.77
N ILE A 27 18.96 6.84 -31.95
CA ILE A 27 18.28 7.03 -30.66
C ILE A 27 16.79 7.34 -30.88
N GLU A 28 16.45 8.18 -31.85
CA GLU A 28 15.04 8.48 -32.19
C GLU A 28 14.28 7.21 -32.58
N LYS A 29 14.86 6.37 -33.45
CA LYS A 29 14.26 5.07 -33.82
C LYS A 29 14.12 4.14 -32.63
N LEU A 30 15.10 4.15 -31.70
CA LEU A 30 15.01 3.35 -30.48
C LEU A 30 13.87 3.85 -29.59
N GLN A 31 13.68 5.17 -29.48
CA GLN A 31 12.55 5.75 -28.74
C GLN A 31 11.21 5.35 -29.35
N GLU A 32 11.06 5.37 -30.67
CA GLU A 32 9.83 4.90 -31.35
C GLU A 32 9.52 3.44 -30.99
N ILE A 33 10.53 2.57 -30.96
CA ILE A 33 10.36 1.16 -30.55
C ILE A 33 9.97 1.06 -29.06
N GLN A 34 10.55 1.89 -28.19
CA GLN A 34 10.20 1.92 -26.78
C GLN A 34 8.73 2.35 -26.56
N ASP A 35 8.26 3.34 -27.31
CA ASP A 35 6.87 3.80 -27.28
C ASP A 35 5.91 2.68 -27.76
N GLU A 36 6.30 1.91 -28.78
CA GLU A 36 5.55 0.72 -29.22
C GLU A 36 5.48 -0.36 -28.15
N ILE A 37 6.59 -0.62 -27.44
CA ILE A 37 6.63 -1.58 -26.32
C ILE A 37 5.72 -1.12 -25.18
N GLU A 38 5.75 0.17 -24.82
CA GLU A 38 4.90 0.73 -23.77
C GLU A 38 3.43 0.54 -24.09
N LYS A 39 3.02 0.82 -25.34
CA LYS A 39 1.65 0.59 -25.81
C LYS A 39 1.20 -0.87 -25.69
N VAL A 40 2.07 -1.83 -26.01
CA VAL A 40 1.76 -3.26 -25.84
C VAL A 40 1.63 -3.63 -24.37
N ASN A 41 2.47 -3.05 -23.50
CA ASN A 41 2.39 -3.27 -22.06
C ASN A 41 1.10 -2.70 -21.47
N GLU A 42 0.67 -1.51 -21.90
CA GLU A 42 -0.62 -0.92 -21.52
C GLU A 42 -1.78 -1.84 -21.90
N GLU A 43 -1.82 -2.33 -23.15
CA GLU A 43 -2.88 -3.25 -23.60
C GLU A 43 -2.90 -4.56 -22.79
N ALA A 44 -1.73 -5.10 -22.45
CA ALA A 44 -1.63 -6.28 -21.59
C ALA A 44 -2.13 -5.98 -20.16
N SER A 45 -1.77 -4.81 -19.63
CA SER A 45 -2.20 -4.31 -18.33
C SER A 45 -3.73 -4.20 -18.26
N ASP A 46 -4.37 -3.66 -19.30
CA ASP A 46 -5.83 -3.52 -19.37
C ASP A 46 -6.53 -4.89 -19.41
N LYS A 47 -6.03 -5.83 -20.20
CA LYS A 47 -6.58 -7.20 -20.26
C LYS A 47 -6.48 -7.93 -18.92
N VAL A 48 -5.38 -7.75 -18.19
CA VAL A 48 -5.24 -8.30 -16.83
C VAL A 48 -6.31 -7.71 -15.90
N LEU A 49 -6.51 -6.39 -15.96
CA LEU A 49 -7.49 -5.70 -15.14
C LEU A 49 -8.93 -6.19 -15.43
N GLU A 50 -9.30 -6.35 -16.70
CA GLU A 50 -10.62 -6.88 -17.09
C GLU A 50 -10.86 -8.29 -16.51
N VAL A 51 -9.84 -9.15 -16.56
CA VAL A 51 -9.91 -10.51 -16.00
C VAL A 51 -10.08 -10.44 -14.49
N GLU A 52 -9.31 -9.62 -13.79
CA GLU A 52 -9.40 -9.47 -12.34
C GLU A 52 -10.77 -8.95 -11.90
N GLN A 53 -11.28 -7.91 -12.56
CA GLN A 53 -12.63 -7.37 -12.30
C GLN A 53 -13.71 -8.44 -12.45
N LYS A 54 -13.68 -9.19 -13.57
CA LYS A 54 -14.63 -10.28 -13.82
C LYS A 54 -14.60 -11.34 -12.72
N TYR A 55 -13.41 -11.77 -12.30
CA TYR A 55 -13.29 -12.77 -11.26
C TYR A 55 -13.61 -12.23 -9.86
N ASN A 56 -13.45 -10.94 -9.61
CA ASN A 56 -13.91 -10.30 -8.38
C ASN A 56 -15.44 -10.34 -8.25
N GLU A 57 -16.17 -10.05 -9.32
CA GLU A 57 -17.63 -10.17 -9.34
C GLU A 57 -18.10 -11.61 -9.10
N ILE A 58 -17.41 -12.60 -9.69
CA ILE A 58 -17.72 -14.02 -9.48
C ILE A 58 -17.39 -14.47 -8.05
N ARG A 59 -16.29 -13.99 -7.47
CA ARG A 59 -15.86 -14.33 -6.10
C ARG A 59 -16.75 -13.71 -5.03
N ARG A 60 -17.29 -12.51 -5.26
CA ARG A 60 -18.11 -11.77 -4.28
C ARG A 60 -19.29 -12.57 -3.69
N PRO A 61 -20.19 -13.21 -4.47
CA PRO A 61 -21.27 -14.01 -3.91
C PRO A 61 -20.77 -15.25 -3.16
N ILE A 62 -19.63 -15.81 -3.56
CA ILE A 62 -19.00 -16.95 -2.88
C ILE A 62 -18.47 -16.52 -1.51
N TYR A 63 -17.79 -15.38 -1.44
CA TYR A 63 -17.32 -14.81 -0.18
C TYR A 63 -18.47 -14.47 0.76
N LYS A 64 -19.57 -13.93 0.24
CA LYS A 64 -20.76 -13.66 1.04
C LYS A 64 -21.34 -14.94 1.65
N ARG A 65 -21.54 -16.00 0.85
CA ARG A 65 -22.02 -17.29 1.34
C ARG A 65 -21.04 -17.92 2.34
N ARG A 66 -19.73 -17.79 2.11
CA ARG A 66 -18.71 -18.23 3.06
C ARG A 66 -18.85 -17.49 4.39
N ASN A 67 -19.03 -16.17 4.35
CA ASN A 67 -19.18 -15.34 5.56
C ASN A 67 -20.42 -15.74 6.37
N GLU A 68 -21.55 -16.02 5.71
CA GLU A 68 -22.78 -16.50 6.37
C GLU A 68 -22.54 -17.81 7.13
N ILE A 69 -21.75 -18.74 6.58
CA ILE A 69 -21.39 -19.99 7.26
C ILE A 69 -20.42 -19.72 8.42
N ILE A 70 -19.40 -18.88 8.21
CA ILE A 70 -18.41 -18.52 9.24
C ILE A 70 -19.08 -17.94 10.49
N GLN A 71 -20.12 -17.13 10.34
CA GLN A 71 -20.87 -16.56 11.48
C GLN A 71 -21.49 -17.61 12.41
N SER A 72 -21.68 -18.84 11.94
CA SER A 72 -22.18 -19.96 12.76
C SER A 72 -21.07 -20.71 13.50
N ILE A 73 -19.80 -20.39 13.25
CA ILE A 73 -18.64 -21.04 13.85
C ILE A 73 -18.05 -20.10 14.92
N PRO A 74 -18.17 -20.44 16.22
CA PRO A 74 -17.62 -19.61 17.29
C PRO A 74 -16.11 -19.40 17.16
N ASP A 75 -15.66 -18.19 17.48
CA ASP A 75 -14.25 -17.80 17.52
C ASP A 75 -13.45 -18.10 16.24
N PHE A 76 -14.12 -18.20 15.07
CA PHE A 76 -13.49 -18.61 13.82
C PHE A 76 -12.30 -17.71 13.46
N TRP A 77 -12.51 -16.39 13.43
CA TRP A 77 -11.45 -15.45 13.02
C TRP A 77 -10.31 -15.35 14.04
N LEU A 78 -10.62 -15.38 15.34
CA LEU A 78 -9.60 -15.47 16.38
C LEU A 78 -8.73 -16.71 16.18
N THR A 79 -9.37 -17.88 16.01
CA THR A 79 -8.68 -19.15 15.77
C THR A 79 -7.85 -19.11 14.49
N ALA A 80 -8.40 -18.55 13.41
CA ALA A 80 -7.72 -18.44 12.12
C ALA A 80 -6.46 -17.56 12.21
N PHE A 81 -6.53 -16.41 12.88
CA PHE A 81 -5.37 -15.53 13.06
C PHE A 81 -4.30 -16.18 13.95
N LEU A 82 -4.69 -16.75 15.09
CA LEU A 82 -3.75 -17.43 15.99
C LEU A 82 -3.05 -18.63 15.36
N SER A 83 -3.71 -19.29 14.40
CA SER A 83 -3.13 -20.42 13.67
C SER A 83 -2.17 -19.98 12.56
N HIS A 84 -2.18 -18.71 12.16
CA HIS A 84 -1.33 -18.20 11.09
C HIS A 84 0.04 -17.77 11.64
N PRO A 85 1.17 -18.27 11.10
CA PRO A 85 2.50 -18.09 11.68
C PRO A 85 2.88 -16.63 11.97
N VAL A 86 2.57 -15.73 11.03
CA VAL A 86 2.93 -14.30 11.18
C VAL A 86 1.87 -13.51 11.94
N LEU A 87 0.59 -13.89 11.83
CA LEU A 87 -0.49 -13.07 12.37
C LEU A 87 -0.78 -13.41 13.83
N GLY A 88 -0.55 -14.66 14.24
CA GLY A 88 -0.71 -15.09 15.62
C GLY A 88 0.23 -14.35 16.56
N ASP A 89 1.48 -14.15 16.15
CA ASP A 89 2.49 -13.44 16.92
C ASP A 89 2.21 -11.94 17.08
N LEU A 90 1.34 -11.37 16.24
CA LEU A 90 0.92 -9.96 16.33
C LEU A 90 -0.20 -9.72 17.35
N LEU A 91 -0.89 -10.76 17.82
CA LEU A 91 -2.04 -10.63 18.71
C LEU A 91 -1.64 -10.82 20.18
N SER A 92 -1.69 -9.73 20.94
CA SER A 92 -1.52 -9.80 22.40
C SER A 92 -2.72 -10.50 23.08
N GLU A 93 -2.56 -10.87 24.36
CA GLU A 93 -3.68 -11.44 25.14
C GLU A 93 -4.90 -10.52 25.22
N GLU A 94 -4.71 -9.20 25.21
CA GLU A 94 -5.82 -8.23 25.19
C GLU A 94 -6.48 -8.17 23.81
N ASP A 95 -5.69 -8.19 22.72
CA ASP A 95 -6.22 -8.23 21.35
C ASP A 95 -7.06 -9.48 21.14
N GLN A 96 -6.65 -10.63 21.68
CA GLN A 96 -7.41 -11.86 21.59
C GLN A 96 -8.80 -11.72 22.23
N LYS A 97 -8.95 -10.96 23.32
CA LYS A 97 -10.27 -10.71 23.94
C LYS A 97 -11.16 -9.83 23.05
N ILE A 98 -10.57 -8.85 22.35
CA ILE A 98 -11.27 -8.02 21.37
C ILE A 98 -11.68 -8.87 20.15
N PHE A 99 -10.79 -9.74 19.67
CA PHE A 99 -11.01 -10.60 18.51
C PHE A 99 -12.15 -11.62 18.72
N LYS A 100 -12.54 -11.93 19.96
CA LYS A 100 -13.78 -12.70 20.23
C LYS A 100 -15.05 -12.03 19.71
N TYR A 101 -15.01 -10.71 19.51
CA TYR A 101 -16.12 -9.95 18.96
C TYR A 101 -16.04 -9.77 17.44
N LEU A 102 -14.97 -10.25 16.78
CA LEU A 102 -14.77 -10.15 15.33
C LEU A 102 -15.69 -11.12 14.58
N VAL A 103 -16.64 -10.57 13.84
CA VAL A 103 -17.70 -11.33 13.15
C VAL A 103 -17.31 -11.61 11.70
N SER A 104 -16.73 -10.64 11.00
CA SER A 104 -16.23 -10.83 9.64
C SER A 104 -14.96 -10.05 9.37
N LEU A 105 -14.19 -10.59 8.43
CA LEU A 105 -13.07 -9.91 7.79
C LEU A 105 -13.35 -9.84 6.30
N ASP A 106 -13.42 -8.63 5.79
CA ASP A 106 -13.66 -8.34 4.38
C ASP A 106 -12.41 -7.72 3.77
N VAL A 107 -12.00 -8.23 2.61
CA VAL A 107 -10.92 -7.68 1.80
C VAL A 107 -11.52 -7.35 0.45
N GLU A 108 -11.57 -6.06 0.14
CA GLU A 108 -12.14 -5.55 -1.09
C GLU A 108 -11.10 -4.78 -1.89
N ASP A 109 -10.84 -5.26 -3.11
CA ASP A 109 -10.04 -4.51 -4.08
C ASP A 109 -10.81 -3.26 -4.52
N SER A 110 -10.06 -2.20 -4.84
CA SER A 110 -10.59 -1.02 -5.52
C SER A 110 -11.20 -1.41 -6.87
N LYS A 111 -12.10 -0.56 -7.40
CA LYS A 111 -12.74 -0.80 -8.71
C LYS A 111 -11.70 -0.97 -9.82
N ASP A 112 -10.66 -0.14 -9.78
CA ASP A 112 -9.40 -0.44 -10.44
C ASP A 112 -8.53 -1.23 -9.45
N VAL A 113 -8.31 -2.51 -9.74
CA VAL A 113 -7.61 -3.44 -8.84
C VAL A 113 -6.17 -3.00 -8.58
N LYS A 114 -5.56 -2.26 -9.51
CA LYS A 114 -4.21 -1.71 -9.37
C LYS A 114 -4.16 -0.49 -8.44
N SER A 115 -5.28 0.19 -8.27
CA SER A 115 -5.38 1.40 -7.44
C SER A 115 -5.42 1.12 -5.94
N GLY A 116 -5.55 -0.14 -5.51
CA GLY A 116 -5.43 -0.51 -4.10
C GLY A 116 -6.52 -1.43 -3.56
N TYR A 117 -6.56 -1.58 -2.24
CA TYR A 117 -7.50 -2.45 -1.55
C TYR A 117 -7.80 -1.95 -0.14
N SER A 118 -8.91 -2.42 0.42
CA SER A 118 -9.29 -2.18 1.81
C SER A 118 -9.47 -3.48 2.56
N VAL A 119 -9.06 -3.47 3.83
CA VAL A 119 -9.25 -4.56 4.78
C VAL A 119 -10.16 -4.04 5.89
N THR A 120 -11.33 -4.64 6.05
CA THR A 120 -12.35 -4.24 7.01
C THR A 120 -12.61 -5.36 8.01
N PHE A 121 -12.38 -5.06 9.29
CA PHE A 121 -12.69 -5.90 10.42
C PHE A 121 -14.04 -5.48 10.99
N ASN A 122 -15.05 -6.35 10.97
CA ASN A 122 -16.39 -6.05 11.48
C ASN A 122 -16.64 -6.71 12.82
N PHE A 123 -17.05 -5.92 13.80
CA PHE A 123 -17.24 -6.34 15.18
C PHE A 123 -18.72 -6.32 15.57
N SER A 124 -19.08 -7.31 16.39
CA SER A 124 -20.29 -7.25 17.19
C SER A 124 -20.16 -6.19 18.29
N PRO A 125 -21.27 -5.74 18.91
CA PRO A 125 -21.22 -4.84 20.05
C PRO A 125 -20.28 -5.37 21.14
N ASN A 126 -19.29 -4.58 21.51
CA ASN A 126 -18.21 -5.00 22.42
C ASN A 126 -17.92 -3.92 23.47
N PRO A 127 -17.26 -4.26 24.59
CA PRO A 127 -17.01 -3.30 25.67
C PRO A 127 -15.83 -2.35 25.40
N TYR A 128 -15.06 -2.52 24.32
CA TYR A 128 -13.77 -1.86 24.12
C TYR A 128 -13.86 -0.56 23.32
N PHE A 129 -14.63 -0.54 22.24
CA PHE A 129 -14.80 0.64 21.38
C PHE A 129 -16.23 0.73 20.84
N GLU A 130 -16.56 1.89 20.26
CA GLU A 130 -17.89 2.16 19.69
C GLU A 130 -18.03 1.73 18.23
N ASP A 131 -16.93 1.65 17.49
CA ASP A 131 -16.94 1.34 16.06
C ASP A 131 -17.47 -0.07 15.78
N ALA A 132 -18.41 -0.19 14.85
CA ALA A 132 -18.86 -1.49 14.35
C ALA A 132 -17.86 -2.11 13.37
N SER A 133 -16.98 -1.30 12.78
CA SER A 133 -16.01 -1.75 11.79
C SER A 133 -14.73 -0.93 11.85
N LEU A 134 -13.58 -1.58 11.74
CA LEU A 134 -12.27 -0.95 11.59
C LEU A 134 -11.75 -1.24 10.19
N THR A 135 -11.55 -0.19 9.38
CA THR A 135 -11.08 -0.35 8.00
C THR A 135 -9.69 0.25 7.84
N LYS A 136 -8.84 -0.47 7.13
CA LYS A 136 -7.52 -0.01 6.67
C LYS A 136 -7.53 -0.01 5.15
N THR A 137 -7.26 1.13 4.53
CA THR A 137 -7.26 1.27 3.07
C THR A 137 -5.87 1.62 2.58
N TYR A 138 -5.43 0.89 1.56
CA TYR A 138 -4.20 1.11 0.81
C TYR A 138 -4.59 1.61 -0.58
N SER A 139 -4.04 2.75 -0.98
CA SER A 139 -4.26 3.34 -2.29
C SER A 139 -2.93 3.55 -3.00
N PHE A 140 -2.81 3.02 -4.21
CA PHE A 140 -1.61 3.10 -5.05
C PHE A 140 -1.88 4.08 -6.19
N TYR A 141 -0.90 4.91 -6.50
CA TYR A 141 -0.95 5.88 -7.60
C TYR A 141 0.16 5.60 -8.60
N ASP A 142 -0.06 5.98 -9.86
CA ASP A 142 0.85 5.70 -10.99
C ASP A 142 2.27 6.25 -10.79
N GLU A 143 2.41 7.33 -10.01
CA GLU A 143 3.70 7.93 -9.64
C GLU A 143 4.48 7.10 -8.59
N GLY A 144 4.01 5.89 -8.26
CA GLY A 144 4.58 5.03 -7.21
C GLY A 144 4.27 5.50 -5.79
N THR A 145 3.50 6.57 -5.64
CA THR A 145 3.06 7.07 -4.33
C THR A 145 2.02 6.12 -3.74
N THR A 146 2.15 5.80 -2.45
CA THR A 146 1.15 5.02 -1.71
C THR A 146 0.52 5.87 -0.62
N ASN A 147 -0.81 5.93 -0.57
CA ASN A 147 -1.55 6.52 0.53
C ASN A 147 -2.19 5.41 1.39
N ILE A 148 -2.03 5.53 2.71
CA ILE A 148 -2.56 4.56 3.67
C ILE A 148 -3.44 5.31 4.64
N THR A 149 -4.73 4.96 4.67
CA THR A 149 -5.70 5.49 5.64
C THR A 149 -6.22 4.37 6.54
N GLY A 150 -6.67 4.72 7.74
CA GLY A 150 -7.26 3.76 8.65
C GLY A 150 -8.28 4.42 9.58
N THR A 151 -9.27 3.65 10.01
CA THR A 151 -10.25 4.09 11.00
C THR A 151 -9.54 4.46 12.31
N THR A 152 -9.75 5.69 12.78
CA THR A 152 -9.35 6.09 14.14
C THR A 152 -10.32 5.45 15.13
N ILE A 153 -9.80 4.56 15.98
CA ILE A 153 -10.62 3.77 16.92
C ILE A 153 -11.18 4.67 18.03
N LYS A 154 -12.49 4.59 18.25
CA LYS A 154 -13.21 5.30 19.31
C LYS A 154 -13.31 4.41 20.55
N TRP A 155 -12.22 4.39 21.32
CA TRP A 155 -12.14 3.64 22.56
C TRP A 155 -13.17 4.12 23.59
N LYS A 156 -13.82 3.16 24.25
CA LYS A 156 -14.67 3.43 25.41
C LYS A 156 -13.81 3.81 26.62
N GLU A 157 -14.45 4.46 27.59
CA GLU A 157 -13.77 4.96 28.79
C GLU A 157 -12.97 3.85 29.49
N GLY A 158 -11.69 4.12 29.77
CA GLY A 158 -10.79 3.17 30.42
C GLY A 158 -10.31 1.99 29.56
N MET A 159 -10.72 1.89 28.28
CA MET A 159 -10.36 0.75 27.41
C MET A 159 -9.18 1.04 26.46
N ASN A 160 -8.78 2.31 26.30
CA ASN A 160 -7.60 2.68 25.50
C ASN A 160 -6.26 2.27 26.14
N VAL A 161 -6.29 1.76 27.37
CA VAL A 161 -5.08 1.40 28.13
C VAL A 161 -4.33 0.21 27.50
N ALA A 162 -5.03 -0.59 26.67
CA ALA A 162 -4.46 -1.74 25.96
C ALA A 162 -3.47 -1.37 24.84
N ASN A 163 -3.41 -0.10 24.38
CA ASN A 163 -2.51 0.33 23.31
C ASN A 163 -1.15 0.88 23.77
N GLY A 164 -0.81 0.75 25.06
CA GLY A 164 0.48 1.22 25.57
C GLY A 164 0.67 2.74 25.52
N VAL A 165 -0.41 3.52 25.36
CA VAL A 165 -0.34 4.98 25.51
C VAL A 165 -0.44 5.29 26.99
N ALA A 166 0.67 5.10 27.70
CA ALA A 166 0.95 5.93 28.85
C ALA A 166 0.77 7.39 28.40
N HIS A 167 0.20 8.24 29.26
CA HIS A 167 0.05 9.67 29.00
C HIS A 167 1.36 10.29 28.50
N GLU A 168 1.55 10.38 27.19
CA GLU A 168 2.58 11.18 26.57
C GLU A 168 1.91 12.27 25.74
N LYS A 169 2.23 13.49 26.14
CA LYS A 169 1.97 14.72 25.41
C LYS A 169 2.50 14.58 23.98
N GLU A 170 1.70 15.09 23.05
CA GLU A 170 2.05 15.48 21.67
C GLU A 170 3.25 14.80 21.00
N GLY A 171 2.95 14.02 19.96
CA GLY A 171 3.76 13.96 18.75
C GLY A 171 4.86 12.90 18.73
N GLY A 172 4.54 11.71 18.24
CA GLY A 172 5.55 10.72 17.81
C GLY A 172 4.92 9.51 17.13
N LYS A 173 5.08 9.38 15.82
CA LYS A 173 4.77 8.15 15.07
C LYS A 173 5.70 7.03 15.54
N ARG A 174 5.18 5.81 15.69
CA ARG A 174 6.00 4.62 15.95
C ARG A 174 6.99 4.40 14.80
N PRO A 175 8.28 4.14 15.06
CA PRO A 175 9.24 3.82 14.01
C PRO A 175 8.94 2.42 13.44
N LEU A 176 9.09 2.29 12.12
CA LEU A 176 9.16 0.98 11.46
C LEU A 176 10.41 0.26 11.97
N ALA A 177 10.27 -1.02 12.32
CA ALA A 177 11.41 -1.90 12.53
C ALA A 177 12.06 -2.16 11.16
N GLU A 178 13.34 -1.81 11.02
CA GLU A 178 14.16 -2.24 9.90
C GLU A 178 14.29 -3.77 9.94
N GLU A 179 13.83 -4.44 8.89
CA GLU A 179 14.18 -5.84 8.66
C GLU A 179 15.68 -5.93 8.40
N SER A 180 16.38 -6.64 9.28
CA SER A 180 17.72 -7.14 8.99
C SER A 180 17.61 -8.48 8.28
N GLN A 181 17.87 -8.52 6.97
CA GLN A 181 18.84 -9.40 6.32
C GLN A 181 18.98 -9.09 4.83
#